data_AF-A0A836FTP7-F1
#
_entry.id   AF-A0A836FTP7-F1
#
_cell.length_a   1.000
_cell.length_b   1.000
_cell.length_c   1.000
_cell.angle_alpha   90.00
_cell.angle_beta   90.00
_cell.angle_gamma   90.00
#
_symmetry.space_group_name_H-M   'P 1'
#
loop_
_entity.id
_entity.type
_entity.pdbx_description
1 polymer ?
#
loop_
_entity_poly.entity_id
_entity_poly.type
_entity_poly.pdbx_seq_one_letter_code
_entity_poly.pdbx_strand_id
1 'polypeptide(L)'
;MKQISFRVIDTLCAQLLQEKHDAARVDKLIADGIHQGVVDKDTLPLIIQKTAVTQGEWCLALRVLQSKHLDAHRVRRDDNIWAIVDKGVPDSASSKSAAHRALQAIYRSRLRNKSPPLIR
;
A
#
# COMPACT_ATOMS: atom_id res chain seq x y z
N MET A 1 8.16 3.58 20.14
CA MET A 1 7.26 3.03 19.11
C MET A 1 5.87 2.94 19.71
N LYS A 2 4.85 3.50 19.06
CA LYS A 2 3.46 3.30 19.52
C LYS A 2 3.08 1.86 19.20
N GLN A 3 2.75 1.06 20.21
CA GLN A 3 2.19 -0.27 19.98
C GLN A 3 0.77 -0.09 19.43
N ILE A 4 0.65 -0.07 18.11
CA ILE A 4 -0.64 -0.18 17.45
C ILE A 4 -1.10 -1.62 17.65
N SER A 5 -2.27 -1.79 18.26
CA SER A 5 -2.83 -3.13 18.47
C SER A 5 -3.14 -3.77 17.12
N PHE A 6 -2.75 -5.04 16.94
CA PHE A 6 -3.07 -5.84 15.76
C PHE A 6 -4.58 -5.82 15.42
N ARG A 7 -5.44 -5.72 16.44
CA ARG A 7 -6.89 -5.60 16.26
C ARG A 7 -7.29 -4.38 15.42
N VAL A 8 -6.58 -3.27 15.57
CA VAL A 8 -6.88 -2.03 14.83
C VAL A 8 -6.46 -2.17 13.37
N ILE A 9 -5.33 -2.83 13.11
CA ILE A 9 -4.91 -3.20 11.74
C ILE A 9 -5.93 -4.14 11.11
N ASP A 10 -6.44 -5.11 11.86
CA ASP A 10 -7.48 -6.04 11.39
C ASP A 10 -8.78 -5.31 11.03
N THR A 11 -9.23 -4.39 11.88
CA THR A 11 -10.42 -3.58 11.60
C THR A 11 -10.23 -2.75 10.33
N LEU A 12 -9.09 -2.09 10.16
CA LEU A 12 -8.80 -1.32 8.96
C LEU A 12 -8.78 -2.22 7.72
N CYS A 13 -8.14 -3.39 7.79
CA CYS A 13 -8.11 -4.34 6.67
C CYS A 13 -9.51 -4.83 6.29
N ALA A 14 -10.38 -5.08 7.28
CA ALA A 14 -11.76 -5.45 7.04
C ALA A 14 -12.57 -4.34 6.35
N GLN A 15 -12.40 -3.09 6.80
CA GLN A 15 -13.04 -1.92 6.16
C GLN A 15 -12.55 -1.72 4.72
N LEU A 16 -11.23 -1.82 4.48
CA LEU A 16 -10.66 -1.74 3.14
C LEU A 16 -11.20 -2.83 2.22
N LEU A 17 -11.42 -4.04 2.75
CA LEU A 17 -11.99 -5.16 2.01
C LEU A 17 -13.46 -4.93 1.64
N GLN A 18 -14.25 -4.41 2.57
CA GLN A 18 -15.66 -4.06 2.33
C GLN A 18 -15.81 -2.99 1.26
N GLU A 19 -14.92 -2.00 1.27
CA GLU A 19 -14.95 -0.85 0.36
C GLU A 19 -14.07 -1.05 -0.89
N LYS A 20 -13.58 -2.26 -1.19
CA LYS A 20 -12.56 -2.51 -2.22
C LYS A 20 -12.90 -1.99 -3.62
N HIS A 21 -14.19 -1.85 -3.92
CA HIS A 21 -14.70 -1.37 -5.20
C HIS A 21 -14.83 0.16 -5.28
N ASP A 22 -14.84 0.86 -4.14
CA ASP A 22 -14.92 2.31 -4.05
C ASP A 22 -13.54 2.90 -3.74
N ALA A 23 -12.89 3.38 -4.80
CA ALA A 23 -11.55 3.95 -4.67
C ALA A 23 -11.51 5.20 -3.77
N ALA A 24 -12.57 6.01 -3.75
CA ALA A 24 -12.62 7.20 -2.92
C ALA A 24 -12.74 6.84 -1.43
N ARG A 25 -13.52 5.81 -1.12
CA ARG A 25 -13.60 5.28 0.25
C ARG A 25 -12.32 4.61 0.71
N VAL A 26 -11.66 3.85 -0.15
CA VAL A 26 -10.33 3.31 0.15
C VAL A 26 -9.34 4.43 0.46
N ASP A 27 -9.26 5.47 -0.36
CA ASP A 27 -8.36 6.61 -0.12
C ASP A 27 -8.69 7.33 1.20
N LYS A 28 -9.98 7.52 1.50
CA LYS A 28 -10.42 8.10 2.78
C LYS A 28 -9.99 7.25 3.97
N LEU A 29 -10.18 5.93 3.92
CA LEU A 29 -9.77 5.00 4.98
C LEU A 29 -8.26 5.03 5.19
N ILE A 30 -7.47 5.18 4.13
CA ILE A 30 -6.02 5.36 4.24
C ILE A 30 -5.68 6.69 4.90
N ALA A 31 -6.30 7.79 4.48
CA ALA A 31 -6.09 9.09 5.12
C ALA A 31 -6.42 9.05 6.62
N ASP A 32 -7.60 8.54 6.98
CA ASP A 32 -8.05 8.40 8.36
C ASP A 32 -7.12 7.48 9.15
N GLY A 33 -6.71 6.36 8.57
CA GLY A 33 -5.75 5.43 9.16
C GLY A 33 -4.38 6.05 9.42
N ILE A 34 -3.89 6.94 8.54
CA ILE A 34 -2.65 7.69 8.79
C ILE A 34 -2.84 8.69 9.94
N HIS A 35 -3.94 9.45 9.94
CA HIS A 35 -4.25 10.40 11.01
C HIS A 35 -4.35 9.76 12.38
N GLN A 36 -4.94 8.55 12.45
CA GLN A 36 -5.04 7.75 13.67
C GLN A 36 -3.72 7.05 14.04
N GLY A 37 -2.70 7.13 13.17
CA GLY A 37 -1.42 6.46 13.35
C GLY A 37 -1.52 4.95 13.23
N VAL A 38 -2.52 4.42 12.52
CA VAL A 38 -2.67 2.99 12.20
C VAL A 38 -1.90 2.64 10.93
N VAL A 39 -1.83 3.57 9.97
CA VAL A 39 -1.07 3.44 8.72
C VAL A 39 0.20 4.28 8.84
N ASP A 40 1.33 3.61 9.01
CA ASP A 40 2.64 4.24 8.99
C ASP A 40 3.66 3.35 8.25
N LYS A 41 4.93 3.74 8.28
CA LYS A 41 6.00 3.00 7.60
C LYS A 41 6.18 1.57 8.12
N ASP A 42 5.84 1.32 9.39
CA ASP A 42 6.08 0.06 10.10
C ASP A 42 4.86 -0.86 9.95
N THR A 43 3.66 -0.31 9.89
CA THR A 43 2.41 -1.07 9.73
C THR A 43 1.97 -1.25 8.28
N LEU A 44 2.42 -0.40 7.35
CA LEU A 44 2.06 -0.50 5.94
C LEU A 44 2.41 -1.88 5.34
N PRO A 45 3.61 -2.46 5.55
CA PRO A 45 3.91 -3.82 5.07
C PRO A 45 2.94 -4.87 5.60
N LEU A 46 2.48 -4.74 6.85
CA LEU A 46 1.53 -5.68 7.47
C LEU A 46 0.14 -5.57 6.84
N ILE A 47 -0.33 -4.35 6.56
CA ILE A 47 -1.60 -4.10 5.86
C ILE A 47 -1.55 -4.70 4.46
N ILE A 48 -0.43 -4.51 3.75
CA ILE A 48 -0.23 -5.08 2.41
C ILE A 48 -0.17 -6.60 2.45
N GLN A 49 0.51 -7.19 3.43
CA GLN A 49 0.56 -8.64 3.60
C GLN A 49 -0.82 -9.22 3.85
N LYS A 50 -1.62 -8.61 4.73
CA LYS A 50 -2.99 -9.06 5.00
C LYS A 50 -3.87 -8.97 3.77
N THR A 51 -3.85 -7.83 3.07
CA THR A 51 -4.70 -7.63 1.89
C THR A 51 -4.26 -8.48 0.71
N ALA A 52 -2.98 -8.48 0.34
CA ALA A 52 -2.48 -9.21 -0.82
C ALA A 52 -2.41 -10.72 -0.60
N VAL A 53 -1.84 -11.17 0.53
CA VAL A 53 -1.52 -12.60 0.75
C VAL A 53 -2.64 -13.31 1.51
N THR A 54 -3.12 -12.72 2.62
CA THR A 54 -4.11 -13.41 3.48
C THR A 54 -5.50 -13.38 2.85
N GLN A 55 -5.90 -12.26 2.26
CA GLN A 55 -7.22 -12.09 1.63
C GLN A 55 -7.21 -12.36 0.12
N GLY A 56 -6.04 -12.50 -0.50
CA GLY A 56 -5.90 -12.70 -1.96
C GLY A 56 -6.26 -11.47 -2.80
N GLU A 57 -6.46 -10.32 -2.18
CA GLU A 57 -6.90 -9.08 -2.84
C GLU A 57 -5.71 -8.19 -3.20
N TRP A 58 -4.81 -8.73 -4.02
CA TRP A 58 -3.60 -8.01 -4.46
C TRP A 58 -3.91 -6.70 -5.21
N CYS A 59 -5.05 -6.61 -5.90
CA CYS A 59 -5.52 -5.37 -6.52
C CYS A 59 -5.82 -4.27 -5.48
N LEU A 60 -6.42 -4.64 -4.35
CA LEU A 60 -6.67 -3.72 -3.24
C LEU A 60 -5.35 -3.26 -2.63
N ALA A 61 -4.42 -4.19 -2.40
CA ALA A 61 -3.08 -3.86 -1.90
C ALA A 61 -2.35 -2.85 -2.80
N LEU A 62 -2.40 -3.03 -4.12
CA LEU A 62 -1.84 -2.07 -5.07
C LEU A 62 -2.52 -0.71 -4.99
N ARG A 63 -3.85 -0.68 -4.80
CA ARG A 63 -4.60 0.57 -4.64
C ARG A 63 -4.21 1.32 -3.37
N VAL A 64 -4.07 0.61 -2.24
CA VAL A 64 -3.53 1.18 -1.00
C VAL A 64 -2.15 1.81 -1.26
N LEU A 65 -1.26 1.12 -1.97
CA LEU A 65 0.06 1.66 -2.31
C LEU A 65 0.03 2.86 -3.25
N GLN A 66 -0.98 2.96 -4.12
CA GLN A 66 -1.17 4.09 -5.03
C GLN A 66 -1.77 5.32 -4.34
N SER A 67 -2.27 5.19 -3.11
CA SER A 67 -2.89 6.30 -2.41
C SER A 67 -1.92 7.48 -2.26
N LYS A 68 -2.36 8.66 -2.71
CA LYS A 68 -1.59 9.91 -2.62
C LYS A 68 -1.37 10.35 -1.17
N HIS A 69 -2.22 9.89 -0.25
CA HIS A 69 -2.09 10.19 1.18
C HIS A 69 -0.80 9.62 1.76
N LEU A 70 -0.31 8.48 1.26
CA LEU A 70 0.99 7.96 1.70
C LEU A 70 2.12 8.96 1.42
N ASP A 71 2.11 9.58 0.25
CA ASP A 71 3.13 10.58 -0.12
C ASP A 71 2.92 11.91 0.62
N ALA A 72 1.68 12.39 0.71
CA ALA A 72 1.33 13.63 1.42
C ALA A 72 1.74 13.59 2.90
N HIS A 73 1.59 12.44 3.54
CA HIS A 73 1.97 12.23 4.94
C HIS A 73 3.36 11.60 5.13
N ARG A 74 4.17 11.50 4.06
CA ARG A 74 5.54 10.96 4.08
C ARG A 74 5.65 9.53 4.63
N VAL A 75 4.61 8.71 4.45
CA VAL A 75 4.62 7.28 4.77
C VAL A 75 5.47 6.56 3.72
N ARG A 76 6.59 6.02 4.17
CA ARG A 76 7.57 5.36 3.29
C ARG A 76 7.06 3.97 2.91
N ARG A 77 7.07 3.66 1.61
CA ARG A 77 6.88 2.31 1.09
C ARG A 77 8.22 1.59 1.18
N ASP A 78 8.28 0.55 2.01
CA ASP A 78 9.45 -0.31 2.16
C ASP A 78 9.65 -1.15 0.89
N ASP A 79 10.90 -1.40 0.52
CA ASP A 79 11.24 -2.19 -0.66
C ASP A 79 10.78 -3.66 -0.50
N ASN A 80 10.62 -4.14 0.73
CA ASN A 80 10.05 -5.46 1.03
C ASN A 80 8.59 -5.62 0.57
N ILE A 81 7.84 -4.52 0.41
CA ILE A 81 6.44 -4.53 0.01
C ILE A 81 6.30 -5.14 -1.39
N TRP A 82 7.30 -4.94 -2.26
CA TRP A 82 7.32 -5.55 -3.57
C TRP A 82 7.19 -7.07 -3.49
N ALA A 83 8.04 -7.69 -2.68
CA ALA A 83 8.04 -9.14 -2.51
C ALA A 83 6.76 -9.65 -1.85
N ILE A 84 6.14 -8.85 -0.97
CA ILE A 84 4.86 -9.20 -0.33
C ILE A 84 3.73 -9.22 -1.37
N VAL A 85 3.64 -8.19 -2.21
CA VAL A 85 2.61 -8.13 -3.26
C VAL A 85 2.82 -9.26 -4.27
N ASP A 86 4.06 -9.48 -4.73
CA ASP A 86 4.38 -10.54 -5.70
C ASP A 86 3.94 -11.94 -5.22
N LYS A 87 4.11 -12.23 -3.92
CA LYS A 87 3.62 -13.48 -3.31
C LYS A 87 2.10 -13.62 -3.26
N GLY A 88 1.36 -12.52 -3.19
CA GLY A 88 -0.11 -12.52 -3.16
C GLY A 88 -0.76 -12.56 -4.54
N VAL A 89 0.02 -12.40 -5.61
CA VAL A 89 -0.48 -12.40 -6.99
C VAL A 89 -0.66 -13.85 -7.47
N PRO A 90 -1.81 -14.20 -8.07
CA PRO A 90 -2.03 -15.52 -8.66
C PRO A 90 -0.96 -15.87 -9.71
N ASP A 91 -0.64 -17.15 -9.84
CA ASP A 91 0.35 -17.65 -10.81
C ASP A 91 -0.19 -17.68 -12.24
N SER A 92 -0.59 -16.50 -12.73
CA SER A 92 -0.97 -16.27 -14.11
C SER A 92 -0.06 -15.20 -14.71
N ALA A 93 0.35 -15.40 -15.96
CA ALA A 93 1.24 -14.47 -16.65
C ALA A 93 0.64 -13.06 -16.75
N SER A 94 -0.68 -12.95 -16.91
CA SER A 94 -1.41 -11.69 -16.99
C SER A 94 -1.45 -10.97 -15.63
N SER A 95 -1.77 -11.68 -14.54
CA SER A 95 -1.81 -11.10 -13.19
C SER A 95 -0.42 -10.65 -12.74
N LYS A 96 0.62 -11.47 -12.93
CA LYS A 96 2.01 -11.11 -12.60
C LYS A 96 2.48 -9.89 -13.38
N SER A 97 2.22 -9.85 -14.69
CA SER A 97 2.58 -8.71 -15.54
C SER A 97 1.85 -7.42 -15.11
N ALA A 98 0.56 -7.51 -14.78
CA ALA A 98 -0.22 -6.37 -14.30
C ALA A 98 0.31 -5.84 -12.96
N ALA A 99 0.57 -6.73 -12.00
CA ALA A 99 1.13 -6.36 -10.71
C ALA A 99 2.51 -5.71 -10.84
N HIS A 100 3.40 -6.28 -11.66
CA HIS A 100 4.73 -5.71 -11.91
C HIS A 100 4.65 -4.33 -12.55
N ARG A 101 3.77 -4.12 -13.55
CA ARG A 101 3.58 -2.79 -14.15
C ARG A 101 3.08 -1.76 -13.14
N ALA A 102 2.13 -2.14 -12.30
CA ALA A 102 1.59 -1.27 -11.26
C ALA A 102 2.67 -0.90 -10.21
N LEU A 103 3.40 -1.90 -9.71
CA LEU A 103 4.53 -1.68 -8.79
C LEU A 103 5.60 -0.80 -9.43
N GLN A 104 6.01 -1.09 -10.67
CA GLN A 104 6.96 -0.23 -11.38
C GLN A 104 6.47 1.22 -11.47
N ALA A 105 5.18 1.47 -11.75
CA ALA A 105 4.64 2.82 -11.77
C ALA A 105 4.72 3.52 -10.41
N ILE A 106 4.39 2.81 -9.32
CA ILE A 106 4.44 3.30 -7.93
C ILE A 106 5.87 3.63 -7.51
N TYR A 107 6.84 2.78 -7.85
CA TYR A 107 8.23 2.97 -7.45
C TYR A 107 9.01 3.89 -8.41
N ARG A 108 8.64 3.99 -9.69
CA ARG A 108 9.23 4.96 -10.64
C ARG A 108 8.74 6.39 -10.41
N SER A 109 7.49 6.60 -10.01
CA SER A 109 7.01 7.94 -9.63
C SER A 109 7.82 8.52 -8.47
N ARG A 110 8.27 7.66 -7.53
CA ARG A 110 9.21 8.01 -6.45
C ARG A 110 10.56 8.51 -6.97
N LEU A 111 11.09 7.92 -8.05
CA LEU A 111 12.35 8.36 -8.67
C LEU A 111 12.19 9.70 -9.39
N ARG A 112 11.03 9.96 -10.01
CA ARG A 112 10.77 11.23 -10.70
C ARG A 112 10.55 12.40 -9.74
N ASN A 113 10.05 12.15 -8.53
CA ASN A 113 9.92 13.15 -7.46
C ASN A 113 11.23 13.42 -6.69
N LYS A 114 12.30 12.68 -6.98
CA LYS A 114 13.66 13.09 -6.61
C LYS A 114 14.19 13.98 -7.74
N SER A 115 13.90 15.27 -7.68
CA SER A 115 14.56 16.26 -8.54
C SER A 115 16.08 16.05 -8.48
N PRO A 116 16.82 16.27 -9.58
CA PRO A 116 18.27 16.15 -9.59
C PRO A 116 18.86 17.11 -8.54
N PRO A 117 20.01 16.78 -7.91
CA PRO A 117 20.67 17.71 -7.03
C PRO A 117 20.99 18.97 -7.84
N LEU A 118 20.50 20.13 -7.37
CA LEU A 118 20.98 21.42 -7.82
C LEU A 118 22.47 21.49 -7.50
N ILE A 119 23.30 21.21 -8.50
CA ILE A 119 24.72 21.52 -8.47
C ILE A 119 24.80 23.05 -8.51
N ARG A 120 25.26 23.65 -7.41
CA ARG A 120 25.61 25.06 -7.30
C ARG A 120 27.12 25.18 -7.32
#